data_AF-A0A952GHP6-F1
#
_entry.id   AF-A0A952GHP6-F1
#
_cell.length_a   1.000
_cell.length_b   1.000
_cell.length_c   1.000
_cell.angle_alpha   90.00
_cell.angle_beta   90.00
_cell.angle_gamma   90.00
#
_symmetry.space_group_name_H-M   'P 1'
#
loop_
_entity.id
_entity.type
_entity.pdbx_description
1 polymer ?
#
loop_
_entity_poly.entity_id
_entity_poly.type
_entity_poly.pdbx_seq_one_letter_code
_entity_poly.pdbx_strand_id
1 'polypeptide(L)'
;ALQESSESAYDLVLLDVDNGPDYLVHDANEALYKEPFLEAAHRATAQVLAIWSAAEAPQLQAAMEAVFGNATATSYAVRLGPSPTQRDEHYWLYSSRK
;
A
#
# COMPACT_ATOMS: atom_id res chain seq x y z
N ALA A 1 16.56 -2.54 -1.46
CA ALA A 1 15.95 -2.90 -0.15
C ALA A 1 15.10 -4.18 -0.22
N LEU A 2 13.79 -4.15 -0.54
CA LEU A 2 12.96 -5.39 -0.57
C LEU A 2 13.36 -6.38 -1.69
N GLN A 3 13.80 -5.86 -2.83
CA GLN A 3 14.30 -6.70 -3.93
C GLN A 3 15.61 -7.43 -3.58
N GLU A 4 16.39 -6.88 -2.66
CA GLU A 4 17.70 -7.41 -2.26
C GLU A 4 17.66 -8.16 -0.92
N SER A 5 16.53 -8.13 -0.21
CA SER A 5 16.39 -8.81 1.07
C SER A 5 16.21 -10.31 0.90
N SER A 6 16.67 -11.07 1.89
CA SER A 6 16.38 -12.49 2.01
C SER A 6 14.88 -12.74 2.19
N GLU A 7 14.49 -13.99 1.99
CA GLU A 7 13.14 -14.44 2.28
C GLU A 7 12.78 -14.21 3.75
N SER A 8 11.57 -13.70 4.01
CA SER A 8 11.03 -13.43 5.34
C SER A 8 11.97 -12.60 6.24
N ALA A 9 12.72 -11.66 5.65
CA ALA A 9 13.64 -10.79 6.37
C ALA A 9 12.93 -9.83 7.35
N TYR A 10 11.65 -9.54 7.13
CA TYR A 10 10.87 -8.62 7.94
C TYR A 10 9.56 -9.24 8.39
N ASP A 11 9.21 -9.11 9.66
CA ASP A 11 7.88 -9.51 10.16
C ASP A 11 6.76 -8.69 9.51
N LEU A 12 7.00 -7.39 9.36
CA LEU A 12 6.06 -6.44 8.77
C LEU A 12 6.77 -5.52 7.78
N VAL A 13 6.14 -5.32 6.63
CA VAL A 13 6.50 -4.28 5.66
C VAL A 13 5.34 -3.30 5.56
N LEU A 14 5.64 -2.01 5.70
CA LEU A 14 4.70 -0.92 5.48
C LEU A 14 5.25 -0.02 4.37
N LEU A 15 4.46 0.15 3.31
CA LEU A 15 4.71 1.16 2.28
C LEU A 15 3.88 2.40 2.61
N ASP A 16 4.55 3.39 3.16
CA ASP A 16 3.98 4.71 3.44
C ASP A 16 4.07 5.59 2.17
N VAL A 17 3.15 5.33 1.23
CA VAL A 17 3.01 6.12 0.01
C VAL A 17 1.89 7.14 0.21
N ASP A 18 2.28 8.40 0.32
CA ASP A 18 1.47 9.55 0.69
C ASP A 18 0.24 9.78 -0.19
N ASN A 19 0.30 9.41 -1.47
CA ASN A 19 -0.73 9.72 -2.46
C ASN A 19 -1.51 8.51 -3.01
N GLY A 20 -0.99 7.29 -2.85
CA GLY A 20 -1.55 6.09 -3.50
C GLY A 20 -1.30 6.00 -5.02
N PRO A 21 -1.83 4.98 -5.70
CA PRO A 21 -1.56 4.71 -7.11
C PRO A 21 -2.22 5.69 -8.08
N ASP A 22 -3.31 6.35 -7.67
CA ASP A 22 -4.10 7.23 -8.55
C ASP A 22 -3.52 8.64 -8.67
N TYR A 23 -2.62 9.03 -7.76
CA TYR A 23 -2.02 10.37 -7.74
C TYR A 23 -0.49 10.28 -7.67
N LEU A 24 0.10 9.82 -8.76
CA LEU A 24 1.55 9.71 -8.89
C LEU A 24 2.18 11.09 -9.14
N VAL A 25 3.14 11.49 -8.30
CA VAL A 25 4.01 12.66 -8.57
C VAL A 25 4.97 12.37 -9.73
N HIS A 26 5.34 11.10 -9.87
CA HIS A 26 6.19 10.59 -10.95
C HIS A 26 5.59 9.29 -11.48
N ASP A 27 5.33 9.22 -12.79
CA ASP A 27 4.73 8.03 -13.43
C ASP A 27 5.49 6.73 -13.16
N ALA A 28 6.82 6.82 -13.00
CA ALA A 28 7.66 5.68 -12.67
C ALA A 28 7.29 5.01 -11.33
N ASN A 29 6.62 5.73 -10.41
CA ASN A 29 6.18 5.20 -9.13
C ASN A 29 4.99 4.22 -9.28
N GLU A 30 4.35 4.16 -10.46
CA GLU A 30 3.32 3.15 -10.76
C GLU A 30 3.85 1.73 -10.51
N ALA A 31 5.14 1.50 -10.78
CA ALA A 31 5.77 0.20 -10.62
C ALA A 31 5.71 -0.34 -9.17
N LEU A 32 5.59 0.52 -8.16
CA LEU A 32 5.48 0.12 -6.75
C LEU A 32 4.17 -0.63 -6.45
N TYR A 33 3.14 -0.40 -7.26
CA TYR A 33 1.80 -0.95 -7.06
C TYR A 33 1.51 -2.15 -7.97
N LYS A 34 2.48 -2.54 -8.79
CA LYS A 34 2.34 -3.63 -9.76
C LYS A 34 2.89 -4.93 -9.18
N GLU A 35 2.42 -6.05 -9.74
CA GLU A 35 2.77 -7.40 -9.30
C GLU A 35 4.28 -7.63 -9.07
N PRO A 36 5.22 -7.22 -9.95
CA PRO A 36 6.64 -7.53 -9.74
C PRO A 36 7.22 -6.96 -8.45
N PHE A 37 6.78 -5.76 -8.05
CA PHE A 37 7.21 -5.17 -6.79
C PHE A 37 6.51 -5.86 -5.61
N LEU A 38 5.20 -6.13 -5.75
CA LEU A 38 4.41 -6.81 -4.73
C LEU A 38 4.93 -8.24 -4.45
N GLU A 39 5.41 -8.96 -5.46
CA GLU A 39 6.06 -10.28 -5.29
C GLU A 39 7.37 -10.17 -4.52
N ALA A 40 8.17 -9.14 -4.77
CA ALA A 40 9.38 -8.88 -4.00
C ALA A 40 9.05 -8.53 -2.54
N ALA A 41 8.04 -7.69 -2.32
CA ALA A 41 7.53 -7.36 -1.00
C ALA A 41 6.97 -8.61 -0.29
N HIS A 42 6.24 -9.46 -1.01
CA HIS A 42 5.75 -10.74 -0.51
C HIS A 42 6.92 -11.59 -0.04
N ARG A 43 7.91 -11.88 -0.88
CA ARG A 43 9.09 -12.69 -0.50
C ARG A 43 9.79 -12.16 0.75
N ALA A 44 9.97 -10.84 0.85
CA ALA A 44 10.68 -10.21 1.96
C ALA A 44 9.90 -10.24 3.29
N THR A 45 8.58 -10.37 3.24
CA THR A 45 7.69 -10.25 4.40
C THR A 45 7.36 -11.62 4.99
N ALA A 46 7.38 -11.74 6.32
CA ALA A 46 7.04 -12.96 7.05
C ALA A 46 5.56 -12.98 7.48
N GLN A 47 5.00 -11.85 7.95
CA GLN A 47 3.64 -11.84 8.52
C GLN A 47 2.69 -10.87 7.81
N VAL A 48 3.03 -9.59 7.70
CA VAL A 48 2.07 -8.56 7.23
C VAL A 48 2.71 -7.61 6.22
N LEU A 49 2.07 -7.46 5.06
CA LEU A 49 2.31 -6.32 4.19
C LEU A 49 1.16 -5.33 4.35
N ALA A 50 1.49 -4.05 4.46
CA ALA A 50 0.53 -2.97 4.45
C ALA A 50 0.96 -1.84 3.48
N ILE A 51 -0.01 -1.25 2.79
CA ILE A 51 0.19 -0.15 1.85
C ILE A 51 -0.84 0.94 2.14
N TRP A 52 -0.34 2.15 2.37
CA TRP A 52 -1.19 3.34 2.53
C TRP A 52 -1.64 3.88 1.17
N SER A 53 -2.82 4.50 1.11
CA SER A 53 -3.31 5.18 -0.08
C SER A 53 -4.22 6.35 0.31
N ALA A 54 -4.04 7.51 -0.32
CA ALA A 54 -4.89 8.67 -0.08
C ALA A 54 -6.30 8.52 -0.69
N ALA A 55 -6.48 7.59 -1.62
CA ALA A 55 -7.75 7.30 -2.27
C ALA A 55 -8.04 5.78 -2.29
N GLU A 56 -9.29 5.43 -2.56
CA GLU A 56 -9.64 4.04 -2.84
C GLU A 56 -8.95 3.58 -4.13
N ALA A 57 -8.38 2.38 -4.12
CA ALA A 57 -7.51 1.86 -5.16
C ALA A 57 -7.85 0.39 -5.45
N PRO A 58 -8.94 0.10 -6.17
CA PRO A 58 -9.40 -1.26 -6.41
C PRO A 58 -8.37 -2.13 -7.16
N GLN A 59 -7.59 -1.54 -8.06
CA GLN A 59 -6.55 -2.25 -8.82
C GLN A 59 -5.38 -2.67 -7.92
N LEU A 60 -5.03 -1.85 -6.93
CA LEU A 60 -4.03 -2.21 -5.92
C LEU A 60 -4.53 -3.39 -5.08
N GLN A 61 -5.79 -3.32 -4.62
CA GLN A 61 -6.39 -4.42 -3.86
C GLN A 61 -6.36 -5.74 -4.65
N ALA A 62 -6.76 -5.69 -5.93
CA ALA A 62 -6.75 -6.86 -6.81
C ALA A 62 -5.32 -7.42 -7.02
N ALA A 63 -4.33 -6.55 -7.21
CA ALA A 63 -2.94 -6.96 -7.35
C ALA A 63 -2.38 -7.58 -6.07
N MET A 64 -2.71 -7.03 -4.90
CA MET A 64 -2.36 -7.63 -3.60
C MET A 64 -3.05 -8.99 -3.42
N GLU A 65 -4.33 -9.12 -3.78
CA GLU A 65 -5.04 -10.39 -3.68
C GLU A 65 -4.44 -11.45 -4.61
N ALA A 66 -4.05 -11.08 -5.84
CA ALA A 66 -3.38 -11.98 -6.78
C ALA A 66 -2.03 -12.50 -6.25
N VAL A 67 -1.24 -11.65 -5.60
CA VAL A 67 0.11 -12.00 -5.11
C VAL A 67 0.09 -12.68 -3.74
N PHE A 68 -0.79 -12.25 -2.83
CA PHE A 68 -0.83 -12.70 -1.43
C PHE A 68 -1.96 -13.69 -1.13
N GLY A 69 -2.88 -13.91 -2.07
CA GLY A 69 -4.08 -14.72 -1.89
C GLY A 69 -5.16 -14.10 -0.99
N ASN A 70 -4.91 -12.90 -0.46
CA ASN A 70 -5.85 -12.12 0.33
C ASN A 70 -5.47 -10.63 0.30
N ALA A 71 -6.46 -9.75 0.42
CA ALA A 71 -6.25 -8.33 0.66
C ALA A 71 -7.45 -7.75 1.41
N THR A 72 -7.19 -6.95 2.44
CA THR A 72 -8.21 -6.19 3.19
C THR A 72 -7.99 -4.71 2.96
N ALA A 73 -9.01 -4.01 2.46
CA ALA A 73 -9.04 -2.55 2.36
C ALA A 73 -9.80 -1.97 3.55
N THR A 74 -9.13 -1.14 4.35
CA THR A 74 -9.75 -0.44 5.49
C THR A 74 -9.71 1.06 5.27
N SER A 75 -10.86 1.72 5.31
CA SER A 75 -10.95 3.19 5.21
C SER A 75 -10.84 3.85 6.59
N TYR A 76 -10.12 4.96 6.67
CA TYR A 76 -9.99 5.82 7.83
C TYR A 76 -10.42 7.24 7.49
N ALA A 77 -11.29 7.83 8.30
CA ALA A 77 -11.62 9.24 8.20
C ALA A 77 -10.41 10.08 8.64
N VAL A 78 -9.99 11.01 7.80
CA VAL A 78 -8.84 11.89 8.03
C VAL A 78 -9.28 13.33 7.89
N ARG A 79 -8.81 14.19 8.80
CA ARG A 79 -9.05 15.63 8.72
C ARG A 79 -7.79 16.33 8.29
N LEU A 80 -7.81 16.94 7.11
CA LEU A 80 -6.65 17.63 6.54
C LEU A 80 -6.79 19.14 6.63
N GLY A 81 -5.70 19.79 7.02
CA GLY A 81 -5.60 21.24 7.07
C GLY A 81 -6.17 21.88 8.34
N PRO A 82 -5.86 23.17 8.56
CA PRO A 82 -6.33 23.92 9.73
C PRO A 82 -7.77 24.41 9.54
N SER A 83 -8.47 24.65 10.65
CA SER A 83 -9.74 25.39 10.66
C SER A 83 -9.52 26.84 10.21
N PRO A 84 -10.42 27.45 9.39
CA PRO A 84 -11.71 26.92 8.93
C PRO A 84 -11.65 26.14 7.61
N THR A 85 -10.47 26.01 6.99
CA THR A 85 -10.28 25.34 5.70
C THR A 85 -10.11 23.81 5.82
N GLN A 86 -10.53 23.23 6.94
CA GLN A 86 -10.38 21.81 7.19
C GLN A 86 -11.23 21.00 6.21
N ARG A 87 -10.64 19.95 5.65
CA ARG A 87 -11.31 19.00 4.78
C ARG A 87 -11.42 17.67 5.48
N ASP A 88 -12.61 17.08 5.44
CA ASP A 88 -12.83 15.68 5.82
C ASP A 88 -12.58 14.82 4.57
N GLU A 89 -11.65 13.88 4.68
CA GLU A 89 -11.21 12.98 3.61
C GLU A 89 -11.23 11.54 4.12
N HIS A 90 -11.12 10.57 3.20
CA HIS A 90 -10.98 9.16 3.53
C HIS A 90 -9.70 8.59 2.95
N TYR A 91 -8.86 8.04 3.82
CA TYR A 91 -7.63 7.36 3.43
C TYR A 91 -7.80 5.86 3.60
N TRP A 92 -7.02 5.08 2.87
CA TRP A 92 -7.15 3.64 2.82
C TRP A 92 -5.85 2.95 3.23
N LEU A 93 -5.98 1.90 4.02
CA LEU A 93 -4.90 0.96 4.32
C LEU A 93 -5.26 -0.39 3.70
N TYR A 94 -4.45 -0.80 2.74
CA TYR A 94 -4.52 -2.15 2.17
C TYR A 94 -3.56 -3.03 2.95
N SER A 95 -4.02 -4.21 3.37
CA SER A 95 -3.16 -5.15 4.07
C SER A 95 -3.40 -6.60 3.67
N SER A 96 -2.33 -7.38 3.68
CA SER A 96 -2.36 -8.83 3.44
C SER A 96 -1.57 -9.53 4.53
N ARG A 97 -2.04 -10.71 4.95
CA ARG A 97 -1.35 -11.56 5.92
C ARG A 97 -0.85 -12.84 5.26
N LYS A 98 0.30 -13.34 5.71
CA LYS A 98 0.82 -14.67 5.37
C LYS A 98 0.50 -15.69 6.46
#